data_AF-V8BCG0-F1
#
_entry.id   AF-V8BCG0-F1
#
_cell.length_a   1.000
_cell.length_b   1.000
_cell.length_c   1.000
_cell.angle_alpha   90.00
_cell.angle_beta   90.00
_cell.angle_gamma   90.00
#
_symmetry.space_group_name_H-M   'P 1'
#
loop_
_entity.id
_entity.type
_entity.pdbx_description
1 polymer ?
#
loop_
_entity_poly.entity_id
_entity_poly.type
_entity_poly.pdbx_seq_one_letter_code
_entity_poly.pdbx_strand_id
1 'polypeptide(L)' 'MDKLTLRGVRVSQGLTLREVAKKVDRNFQTISKYEKDSTKIPADLLMKLLNLYDTPIESIFLGKSTKKTVL' A
#
# COMPACT_ATOMS: atom_id res chain seq x y z
N MET A 1 -4.77 -16.55 9.05
CA MET A 1 -4.18 -16.00 7.82
C MET A 1 -3.71 -14.60 8.12
N ASP A 2 -2.41 -14.37 8.06
CA ASP A 2 -1.83 -13.05 8.33
C ASP A 2 -2.08 -12.13 7.14
N LYS A 3 -2.71 -10.97 7.38
CA LYS A 3 -2.94 -9.96 6.35
C LYS A 3 -1.67 -9.14 6.13
N LEU A 4 -1.31 -8.90 4.87
CA LEU A 4 -0.17 -8.09 4.47
C LEU A 4 -0.54 -6.61 4.39
N THR A 5 0.40 -5.72 4.70
CA THR A 5 0.20 -4.27 4.49
C THR A 5 0.59 -3.88 3.07
N LEU A 6 0.02 -2.81 2.52
CA LEU A 6 0.41 -2.26 1.21
C LEU A 6 1.93 -2.02 1.11
N ARG A 7 2.55 -1.54 2.19
CA ARG A 7 4.00 -1.37 2.30
C ARG A 7 4.73 -2.72 2.21
N GLY A 8 4.24 -3.73 2.92
CA GLY A 8 4.83 -5.07 2.92
C GLY A 8 4.83 -5.68 1.53
N VAL A 9 3.70 -5.61 0.83
CA VAL A 9 3.58 -6.10 -0.55
C VAL A 9 4.48 -5.32 -1.51
N ARG A 10 4.53 -3.98 -1.38
CA ARG A 10 5.45 -3.18 -2.19
C ARG A 10 6.92 -3.60 -2.00
N VAL A 11 7.34 -3.79 -0.75
CA VAL A 11 8.72 -4.15 -0.41
C VAL A 11 9.04 -5.58 -0.86
N SER A 12 8.10 -6.53 -0.74
CA SER A 12 8.31 -7.90 -1.23
C SER A 12 8.47 -7.97 -2.75
N GLN A 13 7.84 -7.05 -3.47
CA GLN A 13 7.99 -6.89 -4.92
C GLN A 13 9.25 -6.07 -5.32
N GLY A 14 10.05 -5.60 -4.36
CA GLY A 14 11.24 -4.79 -4.62
C GLY A 14 10.94 -3.40 -5.20
N LEU A 15 9.69 -2.95 -5.14
CA LEU A 15 9.26 -1.69 -5.75
C LEU A 15 9.51 -0.49 -4.83
N THR A 16 10.00 0.61 -5.40
CA THR A 16 10.09 1.89 -4.71
C THR A 16 8.76 2.64 -4.73
N LEU A 17 8.53 3.53 -3.76
CA LEU A 17 7.36 4.40 -3.76
C LEU A 17 7.22 5.23 -5.04
N ARG A 18 8.35 5.63 -5.63
CA ARG A 18 8.39 6.45 -6.86
C ARG A 18 7.95 5.65 -8.07
N GLU A 19 8.35 4.38 -8.18
CA GLU A 19 7.92 3.52 -9.27
C GLU A 19 6.43 3.22 -9.17
N VAL A 20 5.94 2.90 -7.97
CA VAL A 20 4.51 2.69 -7.74
C VAL A 20 3.71 3.94 -8.10
N ALA A 21 4.13 5.10 -7.59
CA ALA A 21 3.53 6.41 -7.88
C ALA A 21 3.40 6.67 -9.39
N LYS A 22 4.48 6.42 -10.16
CA LYS A 22 4.45 6.54 -11.63
C LYS A 22 3.47 5.58 -12.28
N LYS A 23 3.42 4.32 -11.83
CA LYS A 23 2.53 3.29 -12.41
C LYS A 23 1.05 3.52 -12.11
N VAL A 24 0.71 4.06 -10.94
CA VAL A 24 -0.69 4.34 -10.56
C VAL A 24 -1.16 5.75 -10.89
N ASP A 25 -0.28 6.57 -11.48
CA ASP A 25 -0.49 7.97 -11.78
C ASP A 25 -0.95 8.78 -10.55
N ARG A 26 -0.14 8.69 -9.49
CA ARG A 26 -0.36 9.40 -8.22
C ARG A 26 0.95 9.90 -7.66
N ASN A 27 0.85 10.87 -6.76
CA ASN A 27 2.02 11.38 -6.06
C ASN A 27 2.56 10.36 -5.04
N PHE A 28 3.88 10.24 -4.92
CA PHE A 28 4.51 9.27 -4.02
C PHE A 28 4.23 9.56 -2.54
N GLN A 29 4.04 10.83 -2.15
CA GLN A 29 3.61 11.18 -0.79
C GLN A 29 2.20 10.65 -0.50
N THR A 30 1.32 10.62 -1.51
CA THR A 30 -0.02 10.07 -1.39
C THR A 30 0.04 8.56 -1.14
N ILE A 31 0.87 7.83 -1.87
CA ILE A 31 1.08 6.39 -1.64
C ILE A 31 1.67 6.14 -0.24
N SER A 32 2.70 6.91 0.15
CA SER A 32 3.30 6.82 1.48
C SER A 32 2.31 7.10 2.62
N LYS A 33 1.40 8.07 2.43
CA LYS A 33 0.32 8.36 3.37
C LYS A 33 -0.60 7.15 3.55
N TYR A 34 -1.04 6.54 2.46
CA TYR A 34 -1.94 5.38 2.52
C TYR A 34 -1.26 4.08 2.96
N GLU A 35 0.05 3.93 2.74
CA GLU A 35 0.82 2.85 3.34
C GLU A 35 0.90 2.94 4.87
N LYS A 36 0.81 4.16 5.44
CA LYS A 36 0.75 4.39 6.89
C LYS A 36 -0.68 4.28 7.42
N ASP A 37 -1.65 4.86 6.73
CA ASP A 37 -3.06 4.85 7.08
C ASP A 37 -3.93 4.61 5.84
N SER A 38 -4.32 3.35 5.66
CA SER A 38 -5.18 2.92 4.55
C SER A 38 -6.66 2.98 4.89
N THR A 39 -7.05 3.51 6.06
CA THR A 39 -8.46 3.57 6.51
C THR A 39 -9.34 4.39 5.56
N LYS A 40 -8.76 5.41 4.91
CA LYS A 40 -9.46 6.32 3.97
C LYS A 40 -8.85 6.27 2.56
N ILE A 41 -8.25 5.14 2.18
CA ILE A 41 -7.74 4.99 0.82
C ILE A 41 -8.91 5.00 -0.17
N PRO A 42 -8.86 5.81 -1.23
CA PRO A 42 -9.84 5.76 -2.31
C PRO A 42 -9.85 4.38 -2.97
N ALA A 43 -11.05 3.85 -3.26
CA ALA A 43 -11.21 2.52 -3.85
C ALA A 43 -10.53 2.42 -5.23
N ASP A 44 -10.53 3.49 -6.03
CA ASP A 44 -9.81 3.55 -7.32
C ASP A 44 -8.31 3.33 -7.13
N LEU A 45 -7.72 3.98 -6.12
CA LEU A 45 -6.30 3.84 -5.82
C LEU A 45 -5.99 2.46 -5.26
N LEU A 46 -6.85 1.94 -4.39
CA LEU A 46 -6.69 0.60 -3.85
C LEU A 46 -6.69 -0.45 -4.98
N MET A 47 -7.67 -0.41 -5.87
CA MET A 47 -7.74 -1.34 -7.01
C MET A 47 -6.52 -1.23 -7.92
N LYS A 48 -6.04 -0.02 -8.21
CA LYS A 48 -4.79 0.18 -8.97
C LYS A 48 -3.58 -0.47 -8.30
N LEU A 49 -3.46 -0.36 -6.97
CA LEU A 49 -2.37 -0.97 -6.22
C LEU A 49 -2.49 -2.50 -6.19
N LEU A 50 -3.69 -3.04 -5.97
CA LEU A 50 -3.93 -4.48 -5.98
C LEU A 50 -3.61 -5.10 -7.34
N ASN A 51 -4.05 -4.45 -8.43
CA ASN A 51 -3.72 -4.85 -9.79
C ASN A 51 -2.21 -4.77 -10.07
N LEU A 52 -1.55 -3.71 -9.57
CA LEU A 52 -0.11 -3.56 -9.73
C LEU A 52 0.69 -4.65 -9.01
N TYR A 53 0.20 -5.09 -7.84
CA TYR A 53 0.87 -6.07 -7.01
C TYR A 53 0.39 -7.50 -7.26
N ASP A 54 -0.54 -7.71 -8.19
CA ASP A 54 -1.21 -8.99 -8.45
C ASP A 54 -1.67 -9.68 -7.15
N THR A 55 -2.29 -8.89 -6.27
CA THR A 55 -2.60 -9.29 -4.89
C THR A 55 -4.10 -9.14 -4.63
N PRO A 56 -4.78 -10.16 -4.08
CA PRO A 56 -6.21 -10.06 -3.76
C PRO A 56 -6.46 -9.16 -2.56
N ILE A 57 -7.56 -8.40 -2.58
CA ILE A 57 -7.93 -7.46 -1.51
C ILE A 57 -8.05 -8.13 -0.13
N GLU A 58 -8.49 -9.38 -0.09
CA GLU A 58 -8.69 -10.17 1.13
C GLU A 58 -7.39 -10.43 1.90
N SER A 59 -6.28 -10.45 1.16
CA SER A 59 -4.93 -10.62 1.72
C SER A 59 -4.33 -9.31 2.25
N ILE A 60 -4.95 -8.16 1.95
CA ILE A 60 -4.48 -6.84 2.37
C ILE A 60 -5.17 -6.38 3.65
N PHE A 61 -4.36 -5.86 4.58
CA PHE A 61 -4.84 -5.15 5.75
C PHE A 61 -5.11 -3.68 5.40
N LEU A 62 -6.37 -3.25 5.56
CA LEU A 62 -6.80 -1.86 5.45
C LEU A 62 -7.01 -1.29 6.84
N GLY A 63 -6.16 -0.33 7.23
CA GLY A 63 -6.22 0.32 8.53
C GLY A 63 -4.97 1.12 8.86
N LYS A 64 -4.89 1.61 10.09
CA LYS A 64 -3.69 2.28 10.59
C LYS A 64 -2.59 1.25 10.82
N SER A 65 -1.42 1.49 10.22
CA SER A 65 -0.22 0.72 10.52
C SER A 65 0.19 1.02 11.97
N THR A 66 -0.02 0.07 12.87
CA THR A 66 0.21 0.24 14.32
C THR A 66 1.64 -0.03 14.74
N LYS A 67 2.61 -0.10 13.81
CA LYS A 67 4.03 -0.12 14.21
C LYS A 67 4.38 1.22 14.84
N LYS A 68 4.22 1.30 16.19
CA LYS A 68 5.08 2.13 17.02
C LYS A 68 6.50 1.75 16.62
N THR A 69 7.20 2.65 15.92
CA THR A 69 8.66 2.66 15.99
C THR A 69 8.97 2.90 17.46
N VAL A 70 9.23 1.82 18.19
CA VAL A 70 9.89 1.94 19.49
C VAL A 70 11.30 2.39 19.12
N LEU A 71 11.58 3.67 19.42
CA LEU A 71 12.91 4.25 19.38
C LEU A 71 13.81 3.57 20.42
#